data_AF-A0A6S7E5E5-F1
#
_entry.id   AF-A0A6S7E5E5-F1
#
_cell.length_a   1.000
_cell.length_b   1.000
_cell.length_c   1.000
_cell.angle_alpha   90.00
_cell.angle_beta   90.00
_cell.angle_gamma   90.00
#
_symmetry.space_group_name_H-M   'P 1'
#
loop_
_entity.id
_entity.type
_entity.pdbx_description
1 polymer ?
#
loop_
_entity_poly.entity_id
_entity_poly.type
_entity_poly.pdbx_seq_one_letter_code
_entity_poly.pdbx_strand_id
1 'polypeptide(L)' 'MRHLALLASLAAAVSATACSSQQAYGFGQAWQRNECGRISDMQERQRCMSAASTSYDDYQRQRQDIRK' A
#
# COMPACT_ATOMS: atom_id res chain seq x y z
N MET A 1 -3.55 28.78 -24.24
CA MET A 1 -3.06 29.10 -22.87
C MET A 1 -3.89 28.45 -21.75
N ARG A 2 -5.23 28.59 -21.73
CA ARG A 2 -6.11 27.94 -20.72
C ARG A 2 -5.95 26.41 -20.62
N HIS A 3 -5.85 25.72 -21.76
CA HIS A 3 -5.64 24.26 -21.81
C HIS A 3 -4.25 23.83 -21.33
N LEU A 4 -3.22 24.63 -21.60
CA LEU A 4 -1.85 24.37 -21.12
C LEU A 4 -1.77 24.50 -19.60
N ALA A 5 -2.44 25.49 -19.02
CA ALA A 5 -2.54 25.65 -17.58
C ALA A 5 -3.29 24.47 -16.92
N LEU A 6 -4.39 24.00 -17.52
CA LEU A 6 -5.14 22.84 -17.03
C LEU A 6 -4.31 21.54 -17.08
N LEU A 7 -3.56 21.33 -18.17
CA LEU A 7 -2.69 20.17 -18.32
C LEU A 7 -1.53 20.19 -17.32
N ALA A 8 -0.94 21.36 -17.07
CA ALA A 8 0.11 21.52 -16.06
C ALA A 8 -0.40 21.23 -14.64
N SER A 9 -1.59 21.72 -14.28
CA SER A 9 -2.22 21.44 -12.99
C SER A 9 -2.52 19.95 -12.80
N LEU A 10 -3.00 19.27 -13.84
CA LEU A 10 -3.29 17.84 -13.79
C LEU A 10 -2.00 17.01 -13.65
N ALA A 11 -0.94 17.37 -14.36
CA ALA A 11 0.37 16.72 -14.23
C ALA A 11 0.95 16.87 -12.82
N ALA A 12 0.82 18.06 -12.21
CA ALA A 12 1.25 18.30 -10.84
C ALA A 12 0.47 17.44 -9.83
N ALA A 13 -0.85 17.30 -9.98
CA ALA A 13 -1.67 16.49 -9.09
C ALA A 13 -1.32 14.98 -9.16
N VAL A 14 -1.03 14.46 -10.36
CA VAL A 14 -0.62 13.05 -10.53
C VAL A 14 0.78 12.79 -9.96
N SER A 15 1.69 13.76 -10.01
CA SER A 15 3.01 13.60 -9.40
C SER A 15 2.97 13.49 -7.86
N ALA A 16 1.96 14.05 -7.21
CA ALA A 16 1.78 13.98 -5.77
C ALA A 16 1.35 12.57 -5.28
N THR A 17 0.70 11.76 -6.12
CA THR A 17 0.31 10.39 -5.73
C THR A 17 1.48 9.40 -5.77
N ALA A 18 2.54 9.70 -6.55
CA ALA A 18 3.74 8.88 -6.63
C ALA A 18 4.56 8.87 -5.32
N CYS A 19 4.53 9.96 -4.55
CA CYS A 19 5.21 10.06 -3.25
C CYS A 19 4.44 9.40 -2.09
N SER A 20 3.15 9.08 -2.26
CA SER A 20 2.28 8.58 -1.19
C SER A 20 2.00 7.07 -1.27
N SER A 21 2.60 6.37 -2.24
CA SER A 21 2.47 4.90 -2.36
C SER A 21 2.86 4.19 -1.06
N GLN A 22 4.00 4.54 -0.47
CA GLN A 22 4.45 3.96 0.81
C GLN A 22 3.49 4.20 1.97
N GLN A 23 2.83 5.36 2.01
CA GLN A 23 1.85 5.68 3.05
C GLN A 23 0.55 4.91 2.82
N ALA A 24 0.01 4.92 1.60
CA ALA A 24 -1.23 4.20 1.25
C ALA A 24 -1.12 2.68 1.51
N TYR A 25 -0.03 2.04 1.10
CA TYR A 25 0.19 0.61 1.34
C TYR A 25 0.41 0.30 2.84
N GLY A 26 1.17 1.13 3.55
CA GLY A 26 1.35 0.99 5.00
C GLY A 26 0.05 1.12 5.79
N PHE A 27 -0.82 2.07 5.40
CA PHE A 27 -2.15 2.23 6.00
C PHE A 27 -3.06 1.03 5.75
N GLY A 28 -3.08 0.50 4.51
CA GLY A 28 -3.88 -0.68 4.17
C GLY A 28 -3.46 -1.94 4.93
N GLN A 29 -2.15 -2.16 5.07
CA GLN A 29 -1.61 -3.33 5.77
C GLN A 29 -1.82 -3.26 7.29
N ALA A 30 -1.65 -2.08 7.90
CA ALA A 30 -1.92 -1.89 9.32
C ALA A 30 -3.40 -2.15 9.64
N TRP A 31 -4.30 -1.71 8.76
CA TRP A 31 -5.73 -1.98 8.88
C TRP A 31 -6.05 -3.48 8.78
N GLN A 32 -5.47 -4.20 7.81
CA GLN A 32 -5.69 -5.64 7.65
C GLN A 32 -5.23 -6.44 8.87
N ARG A 33 -4.06 -6.11 9.44
CA ARG A 33 -3.54 -6.75 10.66
C ARG A 33 -4.42 -6.44 11.88
N ASN A 34 -4.92 -5.21 11.98
CA ASN A 34 -5.86 -4.82 13.03
C ASN A 34 -7.18 -5.62 12.94
N GLU A 35 -7.68 -5.82 11.72
CA GLU A 35 -8.89 -6.62 11.49
C GLU A 35 -8.67 -8.09 11.86
N CYS A 36 -7.53 -8.69 11.49
CA CYS A 36 -7.16 -10.03 11.96
C CYS A 36 -7.09 -10.12 13.49
N GLY A 37 -6.73 -9.03 14.18
CA GLY A 37 -6.69 -8.94 15.64
C GLY A 37 -8.06 -9.00 16.31
N ARG A 38 -9.15 -8.76 15.58
CA ARG A 38 -10.53 -8.83 16.07
C ARG A 38 -11.13 -10.24 16.00
N ILE A 39 -10.46 -11.16 15.30
CA ILE A 39 -10.88 -12.57 15.21
C ILE A 39 -10.62 -13.24 16.55
N SER A 40 -11.69 -13.79 17.15
CA SER A 40 -11.64 -14.47 18.45
C SER A 40 -11.01 -15.86 18.35
N ASP A 41 -11.25 -16.58 17.24
CA ASP A 41 -10.63 -17.86 16.97
C ASP A 41 -9.13 -17.70 16.70
N MET A 42 -8.31 -18.34 17.54
CA MET A 42 -6.85 -18.19 17.47
C MET A 42 -6.27 -18.80 16.19
N GLN A 43 -6.86 -19.87 15.67
CA GLN A 43 -6.34 -20.54 14.47
C GLN A 43 -6.66 -19.71 13.22
N GLU A 44 -7.86 -19.17 13.12
CA GLU A 44 -8.29 -18.29 12.04
C GLU A 44 -7.53 -16.95 12.09
N ARG A 45 -7.32 -16.40 13.29
CA ARG A 45 -6.46 -15.22 13.49
C ARG A 45 -5.04 -15.46 12.98
N GLN A 46 -4.43 -16.61 13.28
CA GLN A 46 -3.08 -16.94 12.82
C GLN A 46 -3.02 -17.08 11.30
N ARG A 47 -4.01 -17.73 10.68
CA ARG A 47 -4.11 -17.84 9.22
C ARG A 47 -4.24 -16.45 8.55
N CYS A 48 -5.11 -15.60 9.10
CA CYS A 48 -5.30 -14.21 8.64
C CYS A 48 -4.00 -13.40 8.74
N MET A 49 -3.32 -13.46 9.89
CA MET A 49 -2.04 -12.78 10.11
C MET A 49 -0.95 -13.26 9.16
N SER A 50 -0.85 -14.59 8.95
CA SER A 50 0.13 -15.17 8.02
C SER A 50 -0.10 -14.69 6.58
N ALA A 51 -1.35 -14.66 6.12
CA ALA A 51 -1.69 -14.18 4.79
C ALA A 51 -1.40 -12.67 4.62
N ALA A 52 -1.67 -11.87 5.65
CA ALA A 52 -1.38 -10.43 5.64
C ALA A 52 0.13 -10.11 5.65
N SER A 53 0.96 -10.98 6.26
CA SER A 53 2.41 -10.82 6.27
C SER A 53 3.08 -11.20 4.94
N THR A 54 2.67 -12.29 4.30
CA THR A 54 3.25 -12.72 3.01
C THR A 54 3.17 -11.63 1.94
N SER A 55 2.03 -10.95 1.84
CA SER A 55 1.80 -9.84 0.91
C SER A 55 2.84 -8.71 1.05
N TYR A 56 3.30 -8.44 2.27
CA TYR A 56 4.29 -7.38 2.52
C TYR A 56 5.71 -7.80 2.19
N ASP A 57 6.10 -9.02 2.55
CA ASP A 57 7.43 -9.54 2.24
C ASP A 57 7.62 -9.72 0.73
N ASP A 58 6.57 -10.11 0.00
CA ASP A 58 6.57 -10.15 -1.47
C ASP A 58 6.70 -8.75 -2.09
N TYR A 59 5.98 -7.76 -1.56
CA TYR A 59 6.11 -6.36 -2.01
C TYR A 59 7.52 -5.80 -1.78
N GLN A 60 8.09 -6.01 -0.58
CA GLN A 60 9.45 -5.57 -0.27
C GLN A 60 10.48 -6.22 -1.18
N ARG A 61 10.33 -7.52 -1.47
CA ARG A 61 11.20 -8.24 -2.42
C ARG A 61 11.08 -7.67 -3.83
N GLN A 62 9.88 -7.46 -4.35
CA GLN A 62 9.67 -6.85 -5.67
C GLN A 62 10.29 -5.45 -5.76
N ARG A 63 10.19 -4.66 -4.68
CA ARG A 63 10.83 -3.34 -4.60
C ARG A 63 12.35 -3.39 -4.61
N GLN A 64 12.95 -4.35 -3.92
CA GLN A 64 14.40 -4.55 -3.93
C GLN A 64 14.88 -5.04 -5.29
N ASP A 65 14.08 -5.85 -5.98
CA ASP A 65 14.38 -6.36 -7.32
C ASP A 65 14.34 -5.24 -8.37
N ILE A 66 13.33 -4.36 -8.31
CA ILE A 66 13.22 -3.18 -9.21
C ILE A 66 14.34 -2.15 -8.96
N ARG A 67 14.96 -2.14 -7.76
CA ARG A 67 16.03 -1.19 -7.40
C ARG A 67 17.44 -1.66 -7.78
N LYS A 68 17.61 -2.90 -8.24
CA LYS A 68 18.89 -3.42 -8.77
C LYS A 68 19.08 -3.04 -10.24
#